data_AF-A0A7Y2HCA4-F1
#
_entry.id   AF-A0A7Y2HCA4-F1
#
_cell.length_a   1.000
_cell.length_b   1.000
_cell.length_c   1.000
_cell.angle_alpha   90.00
_cell.angle_beta   90.00
_cell.angle_gamma   90.00
#
_symmetry.space_group_name_H-M   'P 1'
#
loop_
_entity.id
_entity.type
_entity.pdbx_description
1 polymer ?
#
loop_
_entity_poly.entity_id
_entity_poly.type
_entity_poly.pdbx_seq_one_letter_code
_entity_poly.pdbx_strand_id
1 'polypeptide(L)'
;MYNLFRLTSLFVFITLVSCRTYVHISDTEIEYSRMDGKAVGNDAAVLEFIDPFRDEMNEEMMKVIGHMPEDLIKARPNSNMGNWFTDAMLSEAQRTNPHPVDFAIQNYGGLRIPSVAEGPLTKGKIYELMPFDNMLVVLELDNEKIQLLLNKIASSNGWPVSRNLSFRIEDRKAVDIMIHGKG
;
A
#
# COMPACT_ATOMS: atom_id res chain seq x y z
N MET A 1 -23.13 15.83 -74.73
CA MET A 1 -23.78 16.65 -73.67
C MET A 1 -24.17 15.86 -72.42
N TYR A 2 -24.74 14.64 -72.52
CA TYR A 2 -25.12 13.82 -71.34
C TYR A 2 -23.97 13.44 -70.38
N ASN A 3 -22.76 13.17 -70.89
CA ASN A 3 -21.61 12.80 -70.04
C ASN A 3 -21.03 13.98 -69.25
N LEU A 4 -21.13 15.21 -69.78
CA LEU A 4 -20.70 16.41 -69.07
C LEU A 4 -21.67 16.74 -67.92
N PHE A 5 -22.97 16.55 -68.14
CA PHE A 5 -24.01 16.75 -67.12
C PHE A 5 -23.96 15.68 -66.01
N ARG A 6 -23.60 14.43 -66.34
CA ARG A 6 -23.34 13.38 -65.34
C ARG A 6 -22.09 13.65 -64.51
N LEU A 7 -21.01 14.15 -65.13
CA LEU A 7 -19.80 14.51 -64.39
C LEU A 7 -20.04 15.69 -63.43
N THR A 8 -20.77 16.72 -63.85
CA THR A 8 -21.12 17.85 -62.99
C THR A 8 -22.04 17.41 -61.85
N SER A 9 -23.01 16.53 -62.11
CA SER A 9 -23.90 16.02 -61.07
C SER A 9 -23.16 15.14 -60.04
N LEU A 10 -22.18 14.34 -60.48
CA LEU A 10 -21.36 13.51 -59.60
C LEU A 10 -20.41 14.37 -58.73
N PHE A 11 -19.86 15.44 -59.31
CA PHE A 11 -19.00 16.38 -58.58
C PHE A 11 -19.77 17.14 -57.50
N VAL A 12 -20.99 17.62 -57.80
CA VAL A 12 -21.87 18.27 -56.82
C VAL A 12 -22.25 17.31 -55.69
N PHE A 13 -22.53 16.04 -55.99
CA PHE A 13 -22.87 15.04 -54.97
C PHE A 13 -21.69 14.74 -54.03
N ILE A 14 -20.45 14.72 -54.53
CA ILE A 14 -19.25 14.50 -53.69
C ILE A 14 -19.00 15.69 -52.76
N THR A 15 -19.28 16.92 -53.19
CA THR A 15 -19.10 18.10 -52.33
C THR A 15 -20.08 18.18 -51.16
N LEU A 16 -21.26 17.56 -51.26
CA LEU A 16 -22.29 17.60 -50.21
C LEU A 16 -22.06 16.58 -49.08
N VAL A 17 -21.18 15.59 -49.26
CA VAL A 17 -20.93 14.51 -48.27
C VAL A 17 -19.70 14.80 -47.39
N SER A 18 -18.93 15.86 -47.68
CA SER A 18 -17.64 16.12 -47.00
C SER A 18 -17.76 16.83 -45.64
N CYS A 19 -18.93 17.33 -45.24
CA CYS A 19 -19.09 17.94 -43.92
C CYS A 19 -19.47 16.89 -42.88
N ARG A 20 -18.48 16.14 -42.37
CA ARG A 20 -18.58 15.52 -41.04
C ARG A 20 -18.01 16.48 -40.01
N THR A 21 -18.82 16.89 -39.05
CA THR A 21 -18.39 17.63 -37.87
C THR A 21 -17.45 16.76 -37.05
N TYR A 22 -16.14 17.03 -37.16
CA TYR A 22 -15.14 16.46 -36.26
C TYR A 22 -15.09 17.35 -35.03
N VAL A 23 -15.59 16.85 -33.90
CA VAL A 23 -15.55 17.57 -32.62
C VAL A 23 -14.11 17.51 -32.12
N HIS A 24 -13.34 18.57 -32.35
CA HIS A 24 -12.14 18.79 -31.57
C HIS A 24 -12.59 19.09 -30.14
N ILE A 25 -12.23 18.22 -29.21
CA ILE A 25 -12.20 18.60 -27.79
C ILE A 25 -11.11 19.66 -27.69
N SER A 26 -11.52 20.92 -27.77
CA SER A 26 -10.73 22.06 -27.33
C SER A 26 -10.25 21.72 -25.93
N ASP A 27 -8.93 21.76 -25.73
CA ASP A 27 -8.25 21.51 -24.47
C ASP A 27 -9.17 21.74 -23.26
N THR A 28 -9.41 20.68 -22.49
CA THR A 28 -10.00 20.85 -21.17
C THR A 28 -8.98 21.68 -20.38
N GLU A 29 -9.27 22.96 -20.15
CA GLU A 29 -8.56 23.72 -19.13
C GLU A 29 -8.85 23.03 -17.79
N ILE A 30 -7.97 22.12 -17.40
CA ILE A 30 -8.00 21.54 -16.07
C ILE A 30 -7.54 22.64 -15.13
N GLU A 31 -8.49 23.39 -14.61
CA GLU A 31 -8.25 24.31 -13.52
C GLU A 31 -8.00 23.48 -12.26
N TYR A 32 -6.73 23.12 -12.07
CA TYR A 32 -6.28 22.62 -10.78
C TYR A 32 -6.36 23.78 -9.79
N SER A 33 -7.45 23.82 -9.01
CA SER A 33 -7.45 24.58 -7.76
C SER A 33 -6.40 23.97 -6.84
N ARG A 34 -5.18 24.47 -6.96
CA ARG A 34 -4.14 24.26 -5.97
C ARG A 34 -4.67 24.91 -4.70
N MET A 35 -4.90 24.10 -3.68
CA MET A 35 -4.98 24.58 -2.30
C MET A 35 -3.64 25.27 -2.04
N ASP A 36 -3.57 26.58 -2.28
CA ASP A 36 -2.41 27.38 -1.94
C ASP A 36 -2.34 27.33 -0.41
N GLY A 37 -1.27 26.76 0.16
CA GLY A 37 -1.13 26.48 1.59
C GLY A 37 -1.13 27.73 2.49
N LYS A 38 -1.55 28.90 1.96
CA LYS A 38 -2.03 30.02 2.77
C LYS A 38 -3.21 29.51 3.58
N ALA A 39 -2.93 29.26 4.85
CA ALA A 39 -3.90 28.84 5.84
C ALA A 39 -5.21 29.63 5.66
N VAL A 40 -6.22 28.98 5.09
CA VAL A 40 -7.60 29.29 5.42
C VAL A 40 -7.63 29.09 6.92
N GLY A 41 -7.77 30.18 7.68
CA GLY A 41 -7.81 30.10 9.14
C GLY A 41 -8.83 29.05 9.56
N ASN A 42 -8.55 28.34 10.66
CA ASN A 42 -9.47 27.32 11.15
C ASN A 42 -10.84 27.95 11.37
N ASP A 43 -11.88 27.36 10.77
CA ASP A 43 -13.25 27.79 11.00
C ASP A 43 -13.66 27.40 12.42
N ALA A 44 -14.04 28.38 13.24
CA ALA A 44 -14.36 28.17 14.65
C ALA A 44 -15.56 27.22 14.82
N ALA A 45 -16.55 27.27 13.93
CA ALA A 45 -17.70 26.38 13.98
C ALA A 45 -17.32 24.94 13.60
N VAL A 46 -16.39 24.77 12.66
CA VAL A 46 -15.84 23.44 12.34
C VAL A 46 -15.04 22.88 13.52
N LEU A 47 -14.19 23.70 14.16
CA LEU A 47 -13.44 23.29 15.33
C LEU A 47 -14.37 22.86 16.48
N GLU A 48 -15.32 23.72 16.86
CA GLU A 48 -16.29 23.43 17.91
C GLU A 48 -17.08 22.15 17.64
N PHE A 49 -17.41 21.88 16.36
CA PHE A 49 -18.07 20.64 15.96
C PHE A 49 -17.19 19.39 16.11
N ILE A 50 -15.89 19.45 15.78
CA ILE A 50 -15.01 18.28 15.77
C ILE A 50 -14.27 18.05 17.10
N ASP A 51 -14.16 19.06 17.95
CA ASP A 51 -13.46 19.01 19.25
C ASP A 51 -13.87 17.81 20.13
N PRO A 52 -15.17 17.53 20.40
CA PRO A 52 -15.54 16.40 21.26
C PRO A 52 -15.12 15.05 20.69
N PHE A 53 -15.19 14.87 19.36
CA PHE A 53 -14.76 13.63 18.70
C PHE A 53 -13.24 13.48 18.74
N ARG A 54 -12.51 14.61 18.64
CA ARG A 54 -11.06 14.60 18.76
C ARG A 54 -10.64 14.20 20.17
N ASP A 55 -11.31 14.71 21.19
CA ASP A 55 -10.99 14.41 22.59
C ASP A 55 -11.24 12.93 22.92
N GLU A 56 -12.39 12.39 22.52
CA GLU A 56 -12.71 10.96 22.70
C GLU A 56 -11.68 10.07 21.96
N MET A 57 -11.37 10.40 20.71
CA MET A 57 -10.37 9.67 19.94
C MET A 57 -8.98 9.76 20.60
N ASN A 58 -8.58 10.95 21.06
CA ASN A 58 -7.30 11.16 21.70
C ASN A 58 -7.15 10.35 22.99
N GLU A 59 -8.22 10.22 23.78
CA GLU A 59 -8.22 9.39 24.98
C GLU A 59 -7.90 7.92 24.64
N GLU A 60 -8.53 7.36 23.60
CA GLU A 60 -8.22 6.00 23.13
C GLU A 60 -6.81 5.86 22.55
N MET A 61 -6.38 6.83 21.74
CA MET A 61 -5.09 6.77 21.05
C MET A 61 -3.89 6.95 21.99
N MET A 62 -4.05 7.68 23.10
CA MET A 62 -2.98 7.90 24.07
C MET A 62 -2.79 6.74 25.06
N LYS A 63 -3.67 5.72 25.05
CA LYS A 63 -3.53 4.55 25.92
C LYS A 63 -2.21 3.84 25.67
N VAL A 64 -1.38 3.73 26.71
CA VAL A 64 -0.14 2.95 26.69
C VAL A 64 -0.48 1.46 26.74
N ILE A 65 -0.04 0.71 25.73
CA ILE A 65 -0.28 -0.73 25.58
C ILE A 65 0.97 -1.57 25.85
N GLY A 66 2.12 -0.93 26.03
CA GLY A 66 3.38 -1.60 26.31
C GLY A 66 4.56 -0.63 26.34
N HIS A 67 5.77 -1.17 26.34
CA HIS A 67 7.00 -0.40 26.34
C HIS A 67 8.00 -1.02 25.37
N MET A 68 8.60 -0.20 24.51
CA MET A 68 9.66 -0.61 23.59
C MET A 68 11.00 -0.55 24.33
N PRO A 69 11.80 -1.64 24.35
CA PRO A 69 13.09 -1.68 25.01
C PRO A 69 14.21 -0.97 24.22
N GLU A 70 13.98 -0.74 22.93
CA GLU A 70 14.88 -0.09 21.99
C GLU A 70 14.07 0.57 20.87
N ASP A 71 14.73 1.42 20.08
CA ASP A 71 14.14 1.96 18.86
C ASP A 71 13.89 0.86 17.83
N LEU A 72 12.66 0.75 17.34
CA LEU A 72 12.34 -0.05 16.16
C LEU A 72 12.54 0.81 14.92
N ILE A 73 13.43 0.40 14.03
CA ILE A 73 13.75 1.12 12.79
C ILE A 73 13.27 0.30 11.60
N LYS A 74 12.63 0.97 10.64
CA LYS A 74 12.20 0.35 9.38
C LYS A 74 13.33 0.39 8.36
N ALA A 75 13.73 -0.77 7.84
CA ALA A 75 14.79 -0.87 6.82
C ALA A 75 14.61 -2.07 5.89
N ARG A 76 15.41 -2.11 4.82
CA ARG A 76 15.52 -3.21 3.84
C ARG A 76 16.95 -3.74 3.80
N PRO A 77 17.15 -5.02 3.44
CA PRO A 77 16.12 -6.02 3.13
C PRO A 77 15.45 -6.61 4.39
N ASN A 78 16.05 -6.41 5.56
CA ASN A 78 15.50 -6.81 6.85
C ASN A 78 15.68 -5.70 7.89
N SER A 79 14.87 -5.68 8.95
CA SER A 79 14.93 -4.69 10.02
C SER A 79 14.31 -5.19 11.32
N ASN A 80 14.70 -4.62 12.47
CA ASN A 80 14.14 -5.02 13.76
C ASN A 80 12.64 -4.71 13.87
N MET A 81 12.17 -3.58 13.32
CA MET A 81 10.73 -3.28 13.25
C MET A 81 9.97 -4.32 12.42
N GLY A 82 10.51 -4.67 11.25
CA GLY A 82 9.93 -5.68 10.37
C GLY A 82 9.82 -7.03 11.07
N ASN A 83 10.94 -7.49 11.64
CA ASN A 83 11.02 -8.76 12.38
C ASN A 83 9.99 -8.79 13.53
N TRP A 84 10.02 -7.78 14.40
CA TRP A 84 9.10 -7.65 15.54
C TRP A 84 7.64 -7.73 15.11
N PHE A 85 7.27 -6.99 14.06
CA PHE A 85 5.89 -6.97 13.59
C PHE A 85 5.46 -8.34 13.04
N THR A 86 6.28 -8.98 12.20
CA THR A 86 5.95 -10.31 11.65
C THR A 86 6.02 -11.42 12.70
N ASP A 87 6.84 -11.28 13.74
CA ASP A 87 6.84 -12.22 14.87
C ASP A 87 5.56 -12.09 15.71
N ALA A 88 5.03 -10.88 15.87
CA ALA A 88 3.72 -10.66 16.48
C ALA A 88 2.60 -11.28 15.63
N MET A 89 2.62 -11.08 14.30
CA MET A 89 1.68 -11.72 13.38
C MET A 89 1.74 -13.25 13.47
N LEU A 90 2.94 -13.83 13.50
CA LEU A 90 3.12 -15.28 13.60
C LEU A 90 2.57 -15.80 14.93
N SER A 91 2.85 -15.11 16.03
CA SER A 91 2.38 -15.49 17.36
C SER A 91 0.85 -15.45 17.44
N GLU A 92 0.22 -14.42 16.87
CA GLU A 92 -1.24 -14.32 16.81
C GLU A 92 -1.84 -15.39 15.89
N ALA A 93 -1.25 -15.63 14.72
CA ALA A 93 -1.71 -16.67 13.80
C ALA A 93 -1.68 -18.06 14.45
N GLN A 94 -0.61 -18.38 15.18
CA GLN A 94 -0.50 -19.64 15.93
C GLN A 94 -1.50 -19.75 17.08
N ARG A 95 -1.89 -18.62 17.67
CA ARG A 95 -2.88 -18.58 18.76
C ARG A 95 -4.31 -18.79 18.24
N THR A 96 -4.63 -18.24 17.08
CA THR A 96 -6.01 -18.24 16.55
C THR A 96 -6.29 -19.34 15.54
N ASN A 97 -5.26 -19.91 14.91
CA ASN A 97 -5.41 -20.95 13.90
C ASN A 97 -5.22 -22.34 14.51
N PRO A 98 -6.10 -23.32 14.24
CA PRO A 98 -5.96 -24.68 14.76
C PRO A 98 -4.78 -25.45 14.12
N HIS A 99 -4.31 -25.01 12.95
CA HIS A 99 -3.16 -25.61 12.28
C HIS A 99 -1.88 -24.85 12.60
N PRO A 100 -0.73 -25.55 12.70
CA PRO A 100 0.57 -24.89 12.80
C PRO A 100 0.79 -23.90 11.65
N VAL A 101 1.38 -22.76 11.97
CA VAL A 101 1.79 -21.74 10.98
C VAL A 101 3.32 -21.64 11.05
N ASP A 102 3.97 -21.85 9.91
CA ASP A 102 5.43 -21.95 9.82
C ASP A 102 6.11 -20.57 9.92
N PHE A 103 5.60 -19.58 9.19
CA PHE A 103 6.14 -18.22 9.16
C PHE A 103 5.07 -17.19 8.79
N ALA A 104 5.34 -15.92 9.06
CA ALA A 104 4.52 -14.77 8.66
C ALA A 104 5.34 -13.77 7.84
N ILE A 105 4.65 -13.03 6.98
CA ILE A 105 5.24 -12.04 6.07
C ILE A 105 4.34 -10.80 6.06
N GLN A 106 4.96 -9.63 6.05
CA GLN A 106 4.28 -8.36 5.83
C GLN A 106 4.97 -7.61 4.70
N ASN A 107 4.22 -7.03 3.76
CA ASN A 107 4.85 -6.22 2.73
C ASN A 107 5.49 -4.96 3.34
N TYR A 108 6.69 -4.58 2.87
CA TYR A 108 7.44 -3.43 3.42
C TYR A 108 6.66 -2.10 3.43
N GLY A 109 5.76 -1.90 2.45
CA GLY A 109 4.95 -0.68 2.34
C GLY A 109 3.79 -0.60 3.33
N GLY A 110 3.43 -1.73 3.97
CA GLY A 110 2.35 -1.82 4.95
C GLY A 110 2.69 -1.19 6.29
N LEU A 111 3.98 -1.18 6.67
CA LEU A 111 4.48 -0.44 7.83
C LEU A 111 4.76 1.01 7.39
N ARG A 112 4.17 2.02 8.04
CA ARG A 112 4.08 3.38 7.47
C ARG A 112 5.04 4.39 8.05
N ILE A 113 5.40 4.25 9.31
CA ILE A 113 6.37 5.14 9.97
C ILE A 113 7.80 4.59 9.82
N PRO A 114 8.82 5.47 9.78
CA PRO A 114 10.21 5.06 9.65
C PRO A 114 10.78 4.45 10.92
N SER A 115 10.24 4.82 12.08
CA SER A 115 10.68 4.33 13.39
C SER A 115 9.57 4.37 14.43
N VAL A 116 9.71 3.55 15.47
CA VAL A 116 9.01 3.64 16.76
C VAL A 116 10.09 3.80 17.81
N ALA A 117 10.03 4.87 18.60
CA ALA A 117 11.03 5.13 19.63
C ALA A 117 10.95 4.12 20.78
N GLU A 118 12.08 3.93 21.46
CA GLU A 118 12.11 3.34 22.79
C GLU A 118 11.17 4.10 23.74
N GLY A 119 10.65 3.41 24.75
CA GLY A 119 9.74 4.03 25.71
C GLY A 119 8.29 3.53 25.62
N PRO A 120 7.34 4.29 26.19
CA PRO A 120 5.91 3.95 26.17
C PRO A 120 5.37 3.81 24.73
N LEU A 121 4.76 2.66 24.45
CA LEU A 121 4.08 2.38 23.19
C LEU A 121 2.59 2.65 23.36
N THR A 122 2.05 3.61 22.61
CA THR A 122 0.62 3.94 22.63
C THR A 122 -0.16 3.21 21.53
N LYS A 123 -1.48 3.07 21.73
CA LYS A 123 -2.40 2.55 20.70
C LYS A 123 -2.34 3.38 19.42
N GLY A 124 -2.31 4.70 19.54
CA GLY A 124 -2.16 5.62 18.40
C GLY A 124 -0.88 5.37 17.60
N LYS A 125 0.23 5.05 18.28
CA LYS A 125 1.49 4.71 17.59
C LYS A 125 1.37 3.44 16.73
N ILE A 126 0.58 2.45 17.17
CA ILE A 126 0.29 1.26 16.35
C ILE A 126 -0.58 1.61 15.14
N TYR A 127 -1.59 2.47 15.31
CA TYR A 127 -2.39 2.96 14.18
C TYR A 127 -1.54 3.78 13.20
N GLU A 128 -0.57 4.57 13.66
CA GLU A 128 0.39 5.22 12.77
C GLU A 128 1.28 4.20 12.04
N LEU A 129 1.71 3.14 12.72
CA LEU A 129 2.57 2.10 12.16
C LEU A 129 1.86 1.27 11.09
N MET A 130 0.66 0.75 11.36
CA MET A 130 -0.17 -0.01 10.43
C MET A 130 -1.59 0.59 10.40
N PRO A 131 -1.82 1.67 9.64
CA PRO A 131 -3.09 2.39 9.61
C PRO A 131 -4.17 1.70 8.77
N PHE A 132 -3.87 0.55 8.19
CA PHE A 132 -4.79 -0.16 7.33
C PHE A 132 -5.57 -1.19 8.13
N ASP A 133 -6.84 -1.33 7.81
CA ASP A 133 -7.71 -2.38 8.35
C ASP A 133 -7.42 -3.73 7.64
N ASN A 134 -6.15 -4.15 7.66
CA ASN A 134 -5.70 -5.39 7.08
C ASN A 134 -6.08 -6.56 8.00
N MET A 135 -6.62 -7.62 7.42
CA MET A 135 -6.89 -8.86 8.14
C MET A 135 -5.64 -9.75 8.18
N LEU A 136 -5.43 -10.42 9.31
CA LEU A 136 -4.50 -11.54 9.41
C LEU A 136 -5.11 -12.76 8.69
N VAL A 137 -4.42 -13.27 7.68
CA VAL A 137 -4.86 -14.43 6.87
C VAL A 137 -3.78 -15.50 6.89
N VAL A 138 -4.20 -16.75 7.09
CA VAL A 138 -3.34 -17.94 7.00
C VAL A 138 -3.59 -18.62 5.66
N LEU A 139 -2.51 -18.95 4.95
CA LEU A 139 -2.55 -19.62 3.65
C LEU A 139 -1.66 -20.86 3.69
N GLU A 140 -2.14 -21.95 3.12
CA GLU A 140 -1.33 -23.14 2.82
C GLU A 140 -0.82 -23.04 1.38
N LEU A 141 0.50 -23.15 1.21
CA LEU A 141 1.16 -23.02 -0.08
C LEU A 141 2.07 -24.22 -0.31
N ASP A 142 2.12 -24.70 -1.56
CA ASP A 142 3.15 -25.66 -1.97
C ASP A 142 4.52 -25.00 -2.17
N ASN A 143 5.55 -25.82 -2.32
CA ASN A 143 6.93 -25.37 -2.46
C ASN A 143 7.13 -24.42 -3.67
N GLU A 144 6.43 -24.65 -4.78
CA GLU A 144 6.55 -23.82 -5.98
C GLU A 144 6.01 -22.41 -5.72
N LYS A 145 4.84 -22.31 -5.06
CA LYS A 145 4.23 -21.03 -4.65
C LYS A 145 5.07 -20.31 -3.59
N ILE A 146 5.66 -21.04 -2.64
CA ILE A 146 6.59 -20.47 -1.67
C ILE A 146 7.80 -19.86 -2.39
N GLN A 147 8.45 -20.61 -3.30
CA GLN A 147 9.59 -20.09 -4.07
C GLN A 147 9.20 -18.85 -4.90
N LEU A 148 8.03 -18.83 -5.51
CA LEU A 148 7.52 -17.68 -6.26
C LEU A 148 7.35 -16.45 -5.36
N LEU A 149 6.74 -16.64 -4.17
CA LEU A 149 6.56 -15.58 -3.17
C LEU A 149 7.90 -15.02 -2.71
N LEU A 150 8.86 -15.88 -2.35
CA LEU A 150 10.17 -15.45 -1.87
C LEU A 150 10.98 -14.75 -2.96
N ASN A 151 10.88 -15.20 -4.21
CA ASN A 151 11.44 -14.47 -5.36
C ASN A 151 10.81 -13.09 -5.54
N LYS A 152 9.50 -12.96 -5.34
CA LYS A 152 8.83 -11.65 -5.38
C LYS A 152 9.36 -10.72 -4.28
N ILE A 153 9.57 -11.25 -3.07
CA ILE A 153 10.14 -10.50 -1.95
C ILE A 153 11.59 -10.07 -2.26
N ALA A 154 12.41 -10.99 -2.74
CA ALA A 154 13.80 -10.72 -3.14
C ALA A 154 13.88 -9.64 -4.22
N SER A 155 13.05 -9.73 -5.26
CA SER A 155 12.98 -8.73 -6.33
C SER A 155 12.50 -7.35 -5.88
N SER A 156 11.84 -7.27 -4.72
CA SER A 156 11.37 -6.03 -4.11
C SER A 156 12.38 -5.43 -3.12
N ASN A 157 13.61 -5.97 -3.09
CA ASN A 157 14.67 -5.65 -2.12
C ASN A 157 14.29 -5.98 -0.67
N GLY A 158 13.56 -7.08 -0.46
CA GLY A 158 13.21 -7.60 0.86
C GLY A 158 11.95 -6.99 1.48
N TRP A 159 11.20 -7.85 2.17
CA TRP A 159 10.01 -7.55 2.97
C TRP A 159 10.21 -8.15 4.37
N PRO A 160 9.57 -7.59 5.41
CA PRO A 160 9.49 -8.22 6.72
C PRO A 160 9.08 -9.69 6.69
N VAL A 161 9.84 -10.54 7.40
CA VAL A 161 9.56 -11.97 7.59
C VAL A 161 9.81 -12.36 9.05
N SER A 162 9.01 -13.29 9.57
CA SER A 162 9.16 -13.78 10.95
C SER A 162 10.39 -14.68 11.15
N ARG A 163 10.82 -14.84 12.41
CA ARG A 163 12.03 -15.56 12.83
C ARG A 163 12.28 -16.96 12.26
N ASN A 164 11.22 -17.67 11.84
CA ASN A 164 11.33 -19.04 11.35
C ASN A 164 11.73 -19.15 9.88
N LEU A 165 11.68 -18.04 9.13
CA LEU A 165 12.02 -17.99 7.70
C LEU A 165 13.31 -17.19 7.53
N SER A 166 14.30 -17.79 6.88
CA SER A 166 15.50 -17.10 6.41
C SER A 166 15.83 -17.51 4.98
N PHE A 167 16.44 -16.59 4.22
CA PHE A 167 16.93 -16.84 2.88
C PHE A 167 17.92 -15.74 2.49
N ARG A 168 18.75 -15.99 1.50
CA ARG A 168 19.66 -15.02 0.90
C ARG A 168 19.04 -14.45 -0.38
N ILE A 169 19.29 -13.18 -0.64
CA ILE A 169 18.90 -12.51 -1.89
C ILE A 169 20.10 -12.52 -2.83
N GLU A 170 19.97 -13.20 -3.97
CA GLU A 170 20.98 -13.26 -5.02
C GLU A 170 20.29 -13.03 -6.37
N ASP A 171 20.77 -12.07 -7.16
CA ASP A 171 20.18 -11.70 -8.47
C ASP A 171 18.65 -11.50 -8.46
N ARG A 172 18.14 -10.85 -7.41
CA ARG A 172 16.69 -10.61 -7.19
C ARG A 172 15.87 -11.89 -6.98
N LYS A 173 16.51 -13.01 -6.64
CA LYS A 173 15.87 -14.28 -6.28
C LYS A 173 16.21 -14.67 -4.84
N ALA A 174 15.35 -15.49 -4.25
CA ALA A 174 15.58 -16.10 -2.96
C ALA A 174 16.32 -17.43 -3.15
N VAL A 175 17.47 -17.55 -2.50
CA VAL A 175 18.33 -18.75 -2.46
C VAL A 175 18.62 -19.09 -1.00
N ASP A 176 19.12 -20.30 -0.73
CA ASP A 176 19.43 -20.77 0.63
C ASP A 176 18.24 -20.60 1.61
N ILE A 177 17.04 -20.96 1.15
CA ILE A 177 15.79 -20.80 1.89
C ILE A 177 15.75 -21.83 3.03
N MET A 178 15.53 -21.37 4.24
CA MET A 178 15.38 -22.20 5.43
C MET A 178 14.08 -21.86 6.16
N ILE A 179 13.30 -22.89 6.48
CA ILE A 179 12.11 -22.81 7.33
C ILE A 179 12.38 -23.65 8.58
N HIS A 180 12.28 -23.05 9.76
CA HIS A 180 12.69 -23.66 11.02
C HIS A 180 14.14 -24.19 11.01
N GLY A 181 15.02 -23.52 10.25
CA GLY A 181 16.41 -23.96 10.08
C GLY A 181 16.58 -25.23 9.22
N LYS A 182 15.55 -25.62 8.46
CA LYS A 182 15.58 -26.74 7.50
C LYS A 182 15.40 -26.21 6.08
N GLY A 183 16.24 -26.69 5.16
CA GLY A 183 16.19 -26.35 3.73
C GLY A 183 15.27 -27.26 2.93
#